data_AF-A0ABC8RSJ0-F1
#
_entry.id   AF-A0ABC8RSJ0-F1
#
_cell.length_a   1.000
_cell.length_b   1.000
_cell.length_c   1.000
_cell.angle_alpha   90.00
_cell.angle_beta   90.00
_cell.angle_gamma   90.00
#
_symmetry.space_group_name_H-M   'P 1'
#
loop_
_entity.id
_entity.type
_entity.pdbx_description
1 polymer ?
#
loop_
_entity_poly.entity_id
_entity_poly.type
_entity_poly.pdbx_seq_one_letter_code
_entity_poly.pdbx_strand_id
1 'polypeptide(L)'
;MVFIFCCYSRMTDRKKYRPKVMDTSEKMKRKKSCNDPLSSSKKKCNHPSSMDPTADPTSTNPTSFNLVDPTVNHPPSSSNPICNEEISFFNKDCKQWYENYINYRPLLLERGVLLDQLKEVGCDVIFSLHQWNSAIDIKKTDKTYNTLVKIFYSNMHDIDRDDYKFKSLVRNVSFEVTPELVSNILGVRQLFISNNTLTYPFKNFKDIPKLKDVHAEVEGIPNKFSESVDNPEFFQQDLTPKYSMLNLIVGYNIIPKGHTAKFGLHQAHLLYVIGKGICIDLPCLIVDEIISVQGIKDRRRCLSFPILIAKIMEDCGVVIHSSDTYFTPMSPIYGGTIKKSLGQGKKNTTQQPQPQVENEVEAEDDEAQTHDVPNSSTAGVPNCSITGVPNSSTASLPLDALQVYGMLLVRLTRKMEEFENSQNKIKDTQNEIKESLKRMDSRLDRIESIFMKSKEITMK
;
A
#
# COMPACT_ATOMS: atom_id res chain seq x y z
N MET A 1 -16.29 15.26 8.39
CA MET A 1 -17.49 14.62 7.80
C MET A 1 -17.91 15.09 6.40
N VAL A 2 -17.46 16.24 5.86
CA VAL A 2 -17.71 16.64 4.45
C VAL A 2 -16.58 16.21 3.48
N PHE A 3 -15.43 15.77 4.01
CA PHE A 3 -14.24 15.48 3.21
C PHE A 3 -14.17 14.06 2.61
N ILE A 4 -14.88 13.07 3.16
CA ILE A 4 -14.95 11.72 2.56
C ILE A 4 -15.69 11.77 1.20
N PHE A 5 -16.61 12.73 1.05
CA PHE A 5 -17.27 13.03 -0.23
C PHE A 5 -16.30 13.62 -1.26
N CYS A 6 -15.21 14.30 -0.84
CA CYS A 6 -14.26 14.92 -1.78
C CYS A 6 -13.33 13.90 -2.48
N CYS A 7 -13.06 12.75 -1.87
CA CYS A 7 -12.33 11.66 -2.53
C CYS A 7 -13.25 10.81 -3.43
N TYR A 8 -14.54 10.69 -3.09
CA TYR A 8 -15.51 9.94 -3.89
C TYR A 8 -16.05 10.76 -5.10
N SER A 9 -16.35 12.05 -4.93
CA SER A 9 -16.80 12.94 -6.02
C SER A 9 -15.69 13.35 -7.00
N ARG A 10 -14.40 13.21 -6.64
CA ARG A 10 -13.31 13.42 -7.60
C ARG A 10 -13.20 12.32 -8.65
N MET A 11 -13.88 11.19 -8.47
CA MET A 11 -13.83 10.06 -9.41
C MET A 11 -15.01 10.00 -10.38
N THR A 12 -16.12 10.70 -10.14
CA THR A 12 -17.34 10.61 -10.97
C THR A 12 -17.74 11.89 -11.72
N ASP A 13 -17.24 13.08 -11.39
CA ASP A 13 -17.60 14.33 -12.09
C ASP A 13 -16.46 14.92 -12.93
N ARG A 14 -16.26 14.36 -14.13
CA ARG A 14 -15.70 15.07 -15.29
C ARG A 14 -16.35 14.58 -16.59
N LYS A 15 -17.63 14.90 -16.82
CA LYS A 15 -18.18 14.95 -18.18
C LYS A 15 -19.07 16.20 -18.39
N LYS A 16 -18.71 16.92 -19.46
CA LYS A 16 -19.48 17.89 -20.27
C LYS A 16 -19.56 19.37 -19.80
N TYR A 17 -18.57 20.15 -20.25
CA TYR A 17 -18.85 21.44 -20.90
C TYR A 17 -18.24 21.41 -22.31
N ARG A 18 -19.06 21.11 -23.33
CA ARG A 18 -18.78 21.45 -24.73
C ARG A 18 -19.62 22.69 -25.04
N PRO A 19 -19.03 23.84 -25.43
CA PRO A 19 -19.81 24.88 -26.05
C PRO A 19 -20.23 24.40 -27.45
N LYS A 20 -21.53 24.48 -27.74
CA LYS A 20 -22.05 24.37 -29.11
C LYS A 20 -21.44 25.50 -29.94
N VAL A 21 -20.75 25.12 -31.01
CA VAL A 21 -20.50 25.98 -32.16
C VAL A 21 -21.88 26.34 -32.72
N MET A 22 -22.29 27.59 -32.57
CA MET A 22 -23.44 28.12 -33.31
C MET A 22 -22.96 28.69 -34.63
N ASP A 23 -23.73 28.30 -35.63
CA ASP A 23 -23.60 28.59 -37.04
C ASP A 23 -23.72 30.08 -37.33
N THR A 24 -22.89 30.55 -38.26
CA THR A 24 -22.90 31.90 -38.79
C THR A 24 -23.96 32.00 -39.88
N SER A 25 -25.08 32.69 -39.62
CA SER A 25 -25.86 33.31 -40.69
C SER A 25 -26.80 34.42 -40.20
N GLU A 26 -26.75 35.53 -40.91
CA GLU A 26 -27.79 36.56 -41.09
C GLU A 26 -27.94 37.74 -40.11
N LYS A 27 -27.30 38.84 -40.55
CA LYS A 27 -27.91 40.10 -41.01
C LYS A 27 -28.61 41.05 -40.03
N MET A 28 -28.13 42.30 -40.18
CA MET A 28 -28.87 43.57 -40.26
C MET A 28 -29.37 44.19 -38.94
N LYS A 29 -28.76 45.31 -38.53
CA LYS A 29 -29.00 46.70 -39.00
C LYS A 29 -28.79 47.69 -37.84
N ARG A 30 -27.98 48.73 -38.11
CA ARG A 30 -28.14 50.16 -37.76
C ARG A 30 -28.34 50.52 -36.27
N LYS A 31 -27.75 51.56 -35.68
CA LYS A 31 -27.07 52.78 -36.16
C LYS A 31 -26.59 53.52 -34.89
N LYS A 32 -25.49 54.30 -35.03
CA LYS A 32 -25.21 55.59 -34.35
C LYS A 32 -24.95 55.53 -32.82
N SER A 33 -24.04 56.29 -32.22
CA SER A 33 -23.37 57.53 -32.63
C SER A 33 -22.37 57.97 -31.54
N CYS A 34 -21.25 58.54 -31.98
CA CYS A 34 -20.44 59.61 -31.36
C CYS A 34 -19.41 59.34 -30.24
N ASN A 35 -18.17 59.70 -30.60
CA ASN A 35 -17.20 60.59 -29.93
C ASN A 35 -15.94 59.99 -29.29
N ASP A 36 -14.82 60.32 -29.95
CA ASP A 36 -13.39 60.32 -29.58
C ASP A 36 -13.04 61.27 -28.40
N PRO A 37 -11.76 61.53 -28.06
CA PRO A 37 -10.63 60.63 -27.72
C PRO A 37 -9.89 61.13 -26.44
N LEU A 38 -8.74 60.51 -26.08
CA LEU A 38 -7.61 60.95 -25.20
C LEU A 38 -7.26 59.77 -24.25
N SER A 39 -6.02 59.44 -23.87
CA SER A 39 -4.66 59.89 -24.19
C SER A 39 -3.68 58.86 -23.58
N SER A 40 -2.46 58.79 -24.13
CA SER A 40 -1.15 58.47 -23.48
C SER A 40 -1.11 57.59 -22.21
N SER A 41 -0.23 56.58 -22.07
CA SER A 41 1.24 56.77 -22.02
C SER A 41 1.97 55.43 -21.80
N LYS A 42 3.17 55.33 -22.40
CA LYS A 42 4.16 54.25 -22.24
C LYS A 42 5.00 54.47 -20.97
N LYS A 43 5.44 53.41 -20.30
CA LYS A 43 6.68 53.40 -19.50
C LYS A 43 7.38 52.03 -19.52
N LYS A 44 8.63 52.07 -19.99
CA LYS A 44 9.70 51.05 -19.89
C LYS A 44 10.49 51.28 -18.59
N CYS A 45 11.11 50.24 -18.05
CA CYS A 45 12.45 50.15 -17.40
C CYS A 45 12.62 48.69 -16.92
N ASN A 46 13.51 47.85 -17.47
CA ASN A 46 14.98 47.71 -17.30
C ASN A 46 15.45 47.11 -15.95
N HIS A 47 16.11 45.95 -16.09
CA HIS A 47 17.00 45.14 -15.22
C HIS A 47 18.16 45.94 -14.55
N PRO A 48 18.91 45.44 -13.51
CA PRO A 48 19.85 44.30 -13.64
C PRO A 48 20.22 43.47 -12.37
N SER A 49 21.18 42.56 -12.60
CA SER A 49 21.84 41.44 -11.89
C SER A 49 22.99 41.76 -10.89
N SER A 50 23.30 40.83 -9.96
CA SER A 50 24.67 40.41 -9.48
C SER A 50 24.59 39.31 -8.39
N MET A 51 25.15 38.09 -8.56
CA MET A 51 26.46 37.52 -8.11
C MET A 51 26.69 37.23 -6.59
N ASP A 52 26.71 35.92 -6.23
CA ASP A 52 27.66 35.06 -5.43
C ASP A 52 28.41 35.54 -4.14
N PRO A 53 29.14 34.68 -3.38
CA PRO A 53 28.86 33.32 -2.83
C PRO A 53 29.31 33.15 -1.33
N THR A 54 29.05 32.03 -0.63
CA THR A 54 29.91 31.45 0.45
C THR A 54 29.41 30.09 0.98
N ALA A 55 30.33 29.32 1.58
CA ALA A 55 30.35 27.86 1.77
C ALA A 55 29.95 27.34 3.18
N ASP A 56 29.39 26.12 3.23
CA ASP A 56 29.56 24.91 4.10
C ASP A 56 29.98 25.00 5.61
N PRO A 57 29.83 23.94 6.48
CA PRO A 57 29.35 22.55 6.23
C PRO A 57 28.48 21.88 7.35
N THR A 58 28.17 20.59 7.14
CA THR A 58 27.85 19.50 8.10
C THR A 58 26.40 19.24 8.56
N SER A 59 25.80 18.16 8.02
CA SER A 59 25.20 17.05 8.80
C SER A 59 24.46 16.09 7.84
N THR A 60 25.07 14.96 7.53
CA THR A 60 24.50 13.90 6.68
C THR A 60 23.94 12.76 7.52
N ASN A 61 22.64 12.50 7.40
CA ASN A 61 22.05 11.18 7.51
C ASN A 61 20.74 11.15 6.71
N PRO A 62 20.59 10.21 5.77
CA PRO A 62 19.29 9.56 5.67
C PRO A 62 19.37 8.05 5.39
N THR A 63 18.44 7.32 6.00
CA THR A 63 18.12 5.92 5.69
C THR A 63 17.29 5.86 4.41
N SER A 64 17.92 5.55 3.28
CA SER A 64 17.24 5.28 2.01
C SER A 64 16.83 3.80 1.92
N PHE A 65 15.56 3.57 1.61
CA PHE A 65 15.14 2.31 1.00
C PHE A 65 15.74 2.24 -0.41
N ASN A 66 16.27 1.08 -0.80
CA ASN A 66 16.83 0.81 -2.12
C ASN A 66 15.78 1.03 -3.23
N LEU A 67 15.62 2.29 -3.65
CA LEU A 67 15.43 2.63 -5.04
C LEU A 67 16.68 2.15 -5.77
N VAL A 68 16.51 1.33 -6.79
CA VAL A 68 17.60 1.01 -7.71
C VAL A 68 18.07 2.34 -8.30
N ASP A 69 19.25 2.77 -7.88
CA ASP A 69 19.93 3.93 -8.44
C ASP A 69 20.42 3.54 -9.85
N PRO A 70 20.00 4.21 -10.93
CA PRO A 70 20.36 3.83 -12.29
C PRO A 70 21.71 4.41 -12.71
N THR A 71 22.65 4.61 -11.78
CA THR A 71 23.97 5.16 -12.06
C THR A 71 25.04 4.27 -11.45
N VAL A 72 25.43 3.23 -12.21
CA VAL A 72 26.80 2.83 -12.58
C VAL A 72 26.66 1.45 -13.21
N ASN A 73 26.22 1.43 -14.47
CA ASN A 73 26.59 0.39 -15.41
C ASN A 73 27.28 1.12 -16.55
N HIS A 74 28.61 0.97 -16.65
CA HIS A 74 29.33 1.39 -17.85
C HIS A 74 28.66 0.72 -19.06
N PRO A 75 28.32 1.48 -20.13
CA PRO A 75 27.74 0.90 -21.31
C PRO A 75 28.79 0.04 -22.01
N PRO A 76 28.45 -1.18 -22.50
CA PRO A 76 29.28 -1.77 -23.54
C PRO A 76 29.18 -0.84 -24.76
N SER A 77 30.30 -0.22 -25.11
CA SER A 77 30.45 0.54 -26.34
C SER A 77 30.41 -0.43 -27.52
N SER A 78 29.20 -0.75 -27.98
CA SER A 78 28.96 -1.22 -29.33
C SER A 78 27.54 -0.82 -29.69
N SER A 79 27.43 0.28 -30.42
CA SER A 79 26.20 0.77 -31.03
C SER A 79 25.69 -0.24 -32.05
N ASN A 80 24.94 -1.24 -31.59
CA ASN A 80 23.97 -1.89 -32.46
C ASN A 80 22.82 -0.89 -32.64
N PRO A 81 22.41 -0.58 -33.88
CA PRO A 81 21.27 0.27 -34.11
C PRO A 81 20.07 -0.38 -33.42
N ILE A 82 19.53 0.31 -32.42
CA ILE A 82 18.19 0.03 -31.89
C ILE A 82 17.31 -0.08 -33.14
N CYS A 83 16.61 -1.21 -33.32
CA CYS A 83 15.61 -1.34 -34.37
C CYS A 83 14.68 -0.14 -34.21
N ASN A 84 14.83 0.85 -35.11
CA ASN A 84 14.00 2.05 -35.21
C ASN A 84 12.63 1.65 -35.76
N GLU A 85 11.99 0.63 -35.18
CA GLU A 85 10.54 0.55 -35.30
C GLU A 85 9.99 1.78 -34.60
N GLU A 86 9.36 2.65 -35.39
CA GLU A 86 8.79 3.90 -34.92
C GLU A 86 7.90 3.63 -33.70
N ILE A 87 8.26 4.26 -32.58
CA ILE A 87 7.36 4.38 -31.44
C ILE A 87 6.08 5.04 -31.97
N SER A 88 5.02 4.26 -32.10
CA SER A 88 3.74 4.77 -32.58
C SER A 88 2.89 5.27 -31.41
N PHE A 89 2.26 6.42 -31.63
CA PHE A 89 1.36 7.05 -30.69
C PHE A 89 -0.02 7.18 -31.31
N PHE A 90 -1.06 6.93 -30.53
CA PHE A 90 -2.44 6.99 -31.01
C PHE A 90 -2.79 8.38 -31.58
N ASN A 91 -2.30 9.44 -30.94
CA ASN A 91 -2.40 10.80 -31.43
C ASN A 91 -1.25 11.68 -30.86
N LYS A 92 -1.23 12.96 -31.25
CA LYS A 92 -0.22 13.94 -30.79
C LYS A 92 -0.23 14.16 -29.28
N ASP A 93 -1.40 14.08 -28.65
CA ASP A 93 -1.55 14.29 -27.21
C ASP A 93 -0.92 13.12 -26.43
N CYS A 94 -1.09 11.88 -26.88
CA CYS A 94 -0.42 10.70 -26.33
C CYS A 94 1.11 10.82 -26.42
N LYS A 95 1.64 11.26 -27.56
CA LYS A 95 3.08 11.53 -27.72
C LYS A 95 3.56 12.60 -26.74
N GLN A 96 2.85 13.72 -26.65
CA GLN A 96 3.20 14.79 -25.72
C GLN A 96 3.10 14.34 -24.26
N TRP A 97 2.13 13.48 -23.93
CA TRP A 97 1.97 12.88 -22.61
C TRP A 97 3.14 11.96 -22.26
N TYR A 98 3.58 11.15 -23.21
CA TYR A 98 4.78 10.32 -23.08
C TYR A 98 6.02 11.16 -22.79
N GLU A 99 6.31 12.13 -23.67
CA GLU A 99 7.51 12.97 -23.61
C GLU A 99 7.55 13.84 -22.35
N ASN A 100 6.40 14.32 -21.88
CA ASN A 100 6.34 15.23 -20.73
C ASN A 100 6.21 14.53 -19.39
N TYR A 101 5.68 13.31 -19.33
CA TYR A 101 5.34 12.70 -18.04
C TYR A 101 5.75 11.22 -17.98
N ILE A 102 5.19 10.37 -18.83
CA ILE A 102 5.28 8.91 -18.68
C ILE A 102 6.71 8.39 -18.87
N ASN A 103 7.49 8.97 -19.80
CA ASN A 103 8.85 8.52 -20.08
C ASN A 103 9.79 8.59 -18.86
N TYR A 104 9.53 9.51 -17.92
CA TYR A 104 10.36 9.71 -16.72
C TYR A 104 9.90 8.90 -15.51
N ARG A 105 8.71 8.29 -15.59
CA ARG A 105 8.15 7.59 -14.44
C ARG A 105 8.85 6.24 -14.23
N PRO A 106 9.24 5.90 -12.99
CA PRO A 106 9.79 4.59 -12.68
C PRO A 106 8.70 3.51 -12.79
N LEU A 107 9.11 2.26 -12.99
CA LEU A 107 8.20 1.11 -12.97
C LEU A 107 8.22 0.46 -11.58
N LEU A 108 7.05 0.08 -11.06
CA LEU A 108 6.97 -0.70 -9.84
C LEU A 108 6.67 -2.16 -10.17
N LEU A 109 7.72 -2.99 -10.22
CA LEU A 109 7.59 -4.40 -10.56
C LEU A 109 6.88 -5.18 -9.46
N GLU A 110 5.96 -6.03 -9.89
CA GLU A 110 5.31 -7.06 -9.07
C GLU A 110 6.34 -8.05 -8.52
N ARG A 111 5.98 -8.79 -7.46
CA ARG A 111 6.89 -9.73 -6.80
C ARG A 111 6.21 -11.05 -6.54
N GLY A 112 6.92 -12.13 -6.87
CA GLY A 112 6.47 -13.48 -6.55
C GLY A 112 6.29 -13.68 -5.05
N VAL A 113 5.41 -14.59 -4.66
CA VAL A 113 5.15 -14.90 -3.24
C VAL A 113 5.29 -16.39 -3.01
N LEU A 114 6.16 -16.79 -2.06
CA LEU A 114 6.31 -18.18 -1.64
C LEU A 114 5.31 -18.48 -0.52
N LEU A 115 4.04 -18.73 -0.89
CA LEU A 115 2.94 -18.97 0.07
C LEU A 115 3.23 -20.10 1.06
N ASP A 116 3.93 -21.15 0.64
CA ASP A 116 4.30 -22.28 1.52
C ASP A 116 5.12 -21.85 2.74
N GLN A 117 5.92 -20.78 2.61
CA GLN A 117 6.71 -20.23 3.72
C GLN A 117 5.94 -19.20 4.55
N LEU A 118 4.68 -18.93 4.22
CA LEU A 118 3.80 -17.97 4.89
C LEU A 118 2.60 -18.65 5.58
N LYS A 119 2.62 -19.99 5.70
CA LYS A 119 1.59 -20.78 6.39
C LYS A 119 1.43 -20.38 7.86
N GLU A 120 2.53 -20.11 8.54
CA GLU A 120 2.52 -19.71 9.96
C GLU A 120 1.74 -18.42 10.24
N VAL A 121 1.69 -17.51 9.26
CA VAL A 121 0.94 -16.26 9.36
C VAL A 121 -0.47 -16.36 8.74
N GLY A 122 -0.82 -17.50 8.16
CA GLY A 122 -2.12 -17.78 7.56
C GLY A 122 -2.41 -17.05 6.25
N CYS A 123 -1.38 -16.58 5.53
CA CYS A 123 -1.57 -15.92 4.24
C CYS A 123 -2.05 -16.89 3.16
N ASP A 124 -1.52 -18.12 3.15
CA ASP A 124 -1.91 -19.19 2.23
C ASP A 124 -3.42 -19.45 2.22
N VAL A 125 -4.05 -19.49 3.40
CA VAL A 125 -5.50 -19.68 3.56
C VAL A 125 -6.27 -18.53 2.93
N ILE A 126 -5.79 -17.30 3.11
CA ILE A 126 -6.45 -16.09 2.59
C ILE A 126 -6.40 -16.05 1.07
N PHE A 127 -5.21 -16.24 0.47
CA PHE A 127 -5.09 -16.22 -0.99
C PHE A 127 -5.84 -17.38 -1.64
N SER A 128 -5.89 -18.55 -0.98
CA SER A 128 -6.67 -19.68 -1.46
C SER A 128 -8.18 -19.41 -1.38
N LEU A 129 -8.64 -18.77 -0.28
CA LEU A 129 -10.04 -18.36 -0.12
C LEU A 129 -10.49 -17.41 -1.24
N HIS A 130 -9.63 -16.45 -1.61
CA HIS A 130 -9.89 -15.51 -2.70
C HIS A 130 -9.61 -16.08 -4.09
N GLN A 131 -8.99 -17.26 -4.19
CA GLN A 131 -8.53 -17.88 -5.45
C GLN A 131 -7.52 -17.00 -6.20
N TRP A 132 -6.58 -16.41 -5.46
CA TRP A 132 -5.61 -15.44 -5.97
C TRP A 132 -4.18 -16.01 -6.11
N ASN A 133 -4.01 -17.31 -5.91
CA ASN A 133 -2.68 -17.95 -5.87
C ASN A 133 -1.88 -17.70 -7.16
N SER A 134 -2.55 -17.74 -8.32
CA SER A 134 -1.98 -17.47 -9.64
C SER A 134 -1.57 -16.01 -9.83
N ALA A 135 -2.34 -15.04 -9.29
CA ALA A 135 -2.02 -13.62 -9.40
C ALA A 135 -0.72 -13.20 -8.68
N ILE A 136 -0.28 -13.99 -7.70
CA ILE A 136 0.96 -13.75 -6.94
C ILE A 136 2.09 -14.73 -7.29
N ASP A 137 1.87 -15.64 -8.25
CA ASP A 137 2.89 -16.56 -8.78
C ASP A 137 3.75 -15.88 -9.88
N ILE A 138 4.41 -14.79 -9.50
CA ILE A 138 5.35 -14.08 -10.38
C ILE A 138 6.70 -14.78 -10.32
N LYS A 139 7.19 -15.25 -11.47
CA LYS A 139 8.44 -16.00 -11.57
C LYS A 139 9.62 -15.07 -11.81
N LYS A 140 10.81 -15.46 -11.37
CA LYS A 140 12.05 -14.72 -11.66
C LYS A 140 12.34 -14.64 -13.17
N THR A 141 11.81 -15.59 -13.93
CA THR A 141 11.89 -15.64 -15.40
C THR A 141 10.94 -14.68 -16.09
N ASP A 142 9.95 -14.13 -15.38
CA ASP A 142 9.03 -13.15 -15.94
C ASP A 142 9.80 -11.87 -16.26
N LYS A 143 9.47 -11.29 -17.42
CA LYS A 143 10.16 -10.12 -17.96
C LYS A 143 9.16 -8.98 -18.10
N THR A 144 9.68 -7.77 -17.99
CA THR A 144 8.95 -6.56 -18.38
C THR A 144 9.83 -5.64 -19.21
N TYR A 145 9.24 -4.85 -20.08
CA TYR A 145 9.93 -4.06 -21.09
C TYR A 145 9.67 -2.57 -20.86
N ASN A 146 10.68 -1.84 -20.38
CA ASN A 146 10.54 -0.46 -19.89
C ASN A 146 9.80 0.45 -20.87
N THR A 147 10.31 0.48 -22.10
CA THR A 147 9.83 1.36 -23.16
C THR A 147 8.42 0.99 -23.57
N LEU A 148 8.13 -0.30 -23.74
CA LEU A 148 6.81 -0.77 -24.17
C LEU A 148 5.73 -0.51 -23.13
N VAL A 149 6.02 -0.74 -21.83
CA VAL A 149 5.07 -0.43 -20.74
C VAL A 149 4.78 1.08 -20.70
N LYS A 150 5.78 1.93 -20.91
CA LYS A 150 5.58 3.38 -20.97
C LYS A 150 4.76 3.81 -22.19
N ILE A 151 5.02 3.19 -23.35
CA ILE A 151 4.20 3.41 -24.56
C ILE A 151 2.75 3.01 -24.28
N PHE A 152 2.53 1.81 -23.72
CA PHE A 152 1.21 1.32 -23.31
C PHE A 152 0.45 2.35 -22.47
N TYR A 153 1.07 2.86 -21.40
CA TYR A 153 0.45 3.87 -20.53
C TYR A 153 0.18 5.20 -21.25
N SER A 154 1.08 5.61 -22.15
CA SER A 154 0.92 6.86 -22.88
C SER A 154 -0.17 6.81 -23.95
N ASN A 155 -0.43 5.63 -24.50
CA ASN A 155 -1.42 5.39 -25.54
C ASN A 155 -2.79 4.95 -25.00
N MET A 156 -3.01 4.99 -23.68
CA MET A 156 -4.34 4.72 -23.11
C MET A 156 -5.35 5.77 -23.58
N HIS A 157 -6.44 5.32 -24.20
CA HIS A 157 -7.55 6.14 -24.70
C HIS A 157 -8.88 5.40 -24.53
N ASP A 158 -10.00 6.06 -24.89
CA ASP A 158 -11.36 5.52 -24.74
C ASP A 158 -11.65 4.94 -23.33
N ILE A 159 -11.15 5.63 -22.30
CA ILE A 159 -11.28 5.19 -20.90
C ILE A 159 -12.74 5.28 -20.46
N ASP A 160 -13.29 4.13 -20.07
CA ASP A 160 -14.58 3.97 -19.43
C ASP A 160 -14.39 3.47 -18.00
N ARG A 161 -14.60 4.37 -17.03
CA ARG A 161 -14.43 4.07 -15.59
C ARG A 161 -15.62 3.31 -15.01
N ASP A 162 -16.78 3.37 -15.64
CA ASP A 162 -17.98 2.69 -15.14
C ASP A 162 -17.87 1.18 -15.43
N ASP A 163 -17.33 0.84 -16.60
CA ASP A 163 -17.11 -0.54 -17.05
C ASP A 163 -15.67 -1.06 -16.82
N TYR A 164 -14.80 -0.26 -16.20
CA TYR A 164 -13.38 -0.58 -15.97
C TYR A 164 -12.66 -1.06 -17.24
N LYS A 165 -12.77 -0.31 -18.34
CA LYS A 165 -12.15 -0.68 -19.62
C LYS A 165 -11.51 0.51 -20.31
N PHE A 166 -10.51 0.24 -21.14
CA PHE A 166 -9.83 1.24 -21.97
C PHE A 166 -9.12 0.58 -23.14
N LYS A 167 -8.69 1.36 -24.12
CA LYS A 167 -7.87 0.87 -25.24
C LYS A 167 -6.44 1.37 -25.14
N SER A 168 -5.50 0.60 -25.67
CA SER A 168 -4.11 1.03 -25.83
C SER A 168 -3.55 0.58 -27.18
N LEU A 169 -2.48 1.24 -27.61
CA LEU A 169 -1.77 0.99 -28.86
C LEU A 169 -0.29 0.77 -28.56
N VAL A 170 0.26 -0.38 -28.97
CA VAL A 170 1.69 -0.69 -28.85
C VAL A 170 2.14 -1.37 -30.14
N ARG A 171 3.21 -0.87 -30.78
CA ARG A 171 3.72 -1.42 -32.06
C ARG A 171 2.63 -1.62 -33.12
N ASN A 172 1.75 -0.63 -33.27
CA ASN A 172 0.62 -0.66 -34.21
C ASN A 172 -0.44 -1.75 -33.94
N VAL A 173 -0.36 -2.45 -32.81
CA VAL A 173 -1.40 -3.36 -32.32
C VAL A 173 -2.29 -2.60 -31.33
N SER A 174 -3.55 -2.42 -31.70
CA SER A 174 -4.57 -1.79 -30.86
C SER A 174 -5.42 -2.87 -30.19
N PHE A 175 -5.59 -2.77 -28.88
CA PHE A 175 -6.35 -3.75 -28.10
C PHE A 175 -7.09 -3.07 -26.94
N GLU A 176 -8.16 -3.73 -26.48
CA GLU A 176 -8.97 -3.28 -25.35
C GLU A 176 -8.57 -4.07 -24.10
N VAL A 177 -8.31 -3.35 -23.01
CA VAL A 177 -8.05 -3.94 -21.70
C VAL A 177 -9.34 -3.91 -20.91
N THR A 178 -9.81 -5.09 -20.54
CA THR A 178 -11.02 -5.31 -19.74
C THR A 178 -10.69 -6.12 -18.49
N PRO A 179 -11.57 -6.14 -17.47
CA PRO A 179 -11.39 -7.01 -16.32
C PRO A 179 -11.37 -8.50 -16.72
N GLU A 180 -12.11 -8.90 -17.74
CA GLU A 180 -12.10 -10.28 -18.26
C GLU A 180 -10.73 -10.68 -18.81
N LEU A 181 -10.10 -9.81 -19.62
CA LEU A 181 -8.74 -10.04 -20.13
C LEU A 181 -7.73 -10.20 -18.99
N VAL A 182 -7.79 -9.29 -17.99
CA VAL A 182 -6.91 -9.36 -16.81
C VAL A 182 -7.18 -10.65 -16.00
N SER A 183 -8.45 -11.05 -15.86
CA SER A 183 -8.86 -12.29 -15.19
C SER A 183 -8.23 -13.51 -15.84
N ASN A 184 -8.29 -13.59 -17.17
CA ASN A 184 -7.76 -14.70 -17.96
C ASN A 184 -6.24 -14.79 -17.84
N ILE A 185 -5.53 -13.66 -17.99
CA ILE A 185 -4.07 -13.62 -17.90
C ILE A 185 -3.56 -13.97 -16.51
N LEU A 186 -4.23 -13.48 -15.46
CA LEU A 186 -3.87 -13.80 -14.09
C LEU A 186 -4.36 -15.17 -13.65
N GLY A 187 -5.23 -15.83 -14.42
CA GLY A 187 -5.88 -17.08 -14.03
C GLY A 187 -6.65 -16.94 -12.71
N VAL A 188 -7.30 -15.78 -12.50
CA VAL A 188 -8.17 -15.54 -11.33
C VAL A 188 -9.62 -15.54 -11.78
N ARG A 189 -10.54 -15.77 -10.84
CA ARG A 189 -11.97 -15.75 -11.13
C ARG A 189 -12.50 -14.31 -11.09
N GLN A 190 -13.15 -13.88 -12.16
CA GLN A 190 -13.97 -12.68 -12.13
C GLN A 190 -15.25 -12.94 -11.33
N LEU A 191 -15.59 -12.03 -10.42
CA LEU A 191 -16.74 -12.20 -9.54
C LEU A 191 -17.99 -11.58 -10.17
N PHE A 192 -18.99 -12.41 -10.45
CA PHE A 192 -20.34 -11.92 -10.76
C PHE A 192 -21.03 -11.57 -9.44
N ILE A 193 -20.93 -10.30 -9.04
CA ILE A 193 -21.42 -9.79 -7.77
C ILE A 193 -22.95 -9.78 -7.79
N SER A 194 -23.58 -10.66 -7.01
CA SER A 194 -25.01 -10.56 -6.74
C SER A 194 -25.33 -9.35 -5.86
N ASN A 195 -26.53 -8.79 -5.96
CA ASN A 195 -26.93 -7.59 -5.20
C ASN A 195 -26.81 -7.72 -3.67
N ASN A 196 -26.78 -8.96 -3.14
CA ASN A 196 -26.72 -9.22 -1.70
C ASN A 196 -25.32 -9.62 -1.21
N THR A 197 -24.33 -9.76 -2.09
CA THR A 197 -22.97 -10.13 -1.68
C THR A 197 -22.20 -8.90 -1.22
N LEU A 198 -21.75 -8.91 0.03
CA LEU A 198 -20.84 -7.88 0.54
C LEU A 198 -19.55 -7.91 -0.27
N THR A 199 -19.25 -6.81 -0.94
CA THR A 199 -18.12 -6.68 -1.85
C THR A 199 -17.37 -5.39 -1.63
N TYR A 200 -16.10 -5.42 -1.98
CA TYR A 200 -15.26 -4.23 -2.04
C TYR A 200 -15.03 -3.80 -3.50
N PRO A 201 -15.13 -2.50 -3.83
CA PRO A 201 -15.44 -1.38 -2.93
C PRO A 201 -16.86 -1.44 -2.37
N PHE A 202 -17.04 -1.00 -1.12
CA PHE A 202 -18.33 -1.04 -0.44
C PHE A 202 -19.33 -0.09 -1.10
N LYS A 203 -20.47 -0.65 -1.53
CA LYS A 203 -21.54 0.14 -2.18
C LYS A 203 -22.37 0.95 -1.18
N ASN A 204 -22.60 0.42 0.02
CA ASN A 204 -23.39 1.10 1.05
C ASN A 204 -22.49 1.60 2.18
N PHE A 205 -22.79 2.80 2.68
CA PHE A 205 -22.06 3.39 3.80
C PHE A 205 -22.10 2.53 5.08
N LYS A 206 -23.22 1.85 5.33
CA LYS A 206 -23.40 0.94 6.48
C LYS A 206 -22.47 -0.28 6.46
N ASP A 207 -21.97 -0.64 5.28
CA ASP A 207 -21.12 -1.81 5.06
C ASP A 207 -19.63 -1.46 5.27
N ILE A 208 -19.29 -0.17 5.31
CA ILE A 208 -17.93 0.30 5.57
C ILE A 208 -17.59 0.00 7.03
N PRO A 209 -16.50 -0.75 7.31
CA PRO A 209 -16.11 -1.06 8.67
C PRO A 209 -15.74 0.22 9.42
N LYS A 210 -16.07 0.28 10.71
CA LYS A 210 -15.70 1.42 11.54
C LYS A 210 -14.19 1.42 11.75
N LEU A 211 -13.59 2.60 11.88
CA LEU A 211 -12.15 2.76 12.06
C LEU A 211 -11.60 1.91 13.21
N LYS A 212 -12.31 1.87 14.34
CA LYS A 212 -11.95 1.04 15.50
C LYS A 212 -11.86 -0.46 15.17
N ASP A 213 -12.76 -0.97 14.32
CA ASP A 213 -12.81 -2.38 13.94
C ASP A 213 -11.64 -2.71 13.00
N VAL A 214 -11.26 -1.75 12.16
CA VAL A 214 -10.08 -1.85 11.28
C VAL A 214 -8.79 -1.88 12.10
N HIS A 215 -8.61 -0.98 13.07
CA HIS A 215 -7.42 -1.02 13.96
C HIS A 215 -7.38 -2.30 14.81
N ALA A 216 -8.51 -2.68 15.40
CA ALA A 216 -8.61 -3.90 16.20
C ALA A 216 -8.18 -5.13 15.41
N GLU A 217 -8.60 -5.22 14.15
CA GLU A 217 -8.26 -6.35 13.28
C GLU A 217 -6.81 -6.31 12.77
N VAL A 218 -6.38 -5.17 12.23
CA VAL A 218 -5.14 -5.08 11.46
C VAL A 218 -3.92 -4.93 12.39
N GLU A 219 -4.05 -4.16 13.47
CA GLU A 219 -2.99 -3.89 14.46
C GLU A 219 -3.11 -4.76 15.72
N GLY A 220 -4.28 -5.37 15.96
CA GLY A 220 -4.52 -6.17 17.17
C GLY A 220 -4.72 -5.33 18.44
N ILE A 221 -4.97 -4.02 18.30
CA ILE A 221 -5.13 -3.09 19.43
C ILE A 221 -6.51 -2.43 19.33
N PRO A 222 -7.52 -2.87 20.10
CA PRO A 222 -8.90 -2.42 19.92
C PRO A 222 -9.18 -0.96 20.32
N ASN A 223 -8.28 -0.30 21.06
CA ASN A 223 -8.57 0.98 21.72
C ASN A 223 -7.47 2.06 21.58
N LYS A 224 -6.63 2.02 20.53
CA LYS A 224 -5.50 2.96 20.42
C LYS A 224 -5.91 4.39 20.02
N PHE A 225 -7.15 4.62 19.56
CA PHE A 225 -7.52 5.91 18.95
C PHE A 225 -8.86 6.49 19.41
N SER A 226 -8.84 7.80 19.66
CA SER A 226 -10.00 8.69 19.66
C SER A 226 -10.57 8.79 18.25
N GLU A 227 -11.89 8.77 18.09
CA GLU A 227 -12.63 8.84 16.81
C GLU A 227 -12.39 10.15 16.00
N SER A 228 -11.49 11.04 16.46
CA SER A 228 -11.34 12.41 16.00
C SER A 228 -10.11 12.69 15.13
N VAL A 229 -9.41 11.68 14.60
CA VAL A 229 -8.25 11.93 13.73
C VAL A 229 -8.69 12.12 12.28
N ASP A 230 -8.59 13.36 11.78
CA ASP A 230 -8.71 13.64 10.35
C ASP A 230 -7.55 12.95 9.62
N ASN A 231 -7.86 11.96 8.77
CA ASN A 231 -6.93 11.07 8.06
C ASN A 231 -6.09 10.15 8.98
N PRO A 232 -6.67 9.02 9.44
CA PRO A 232 -5.90 8.03 10.19
C PRO A 232 -4.79 7.44 9.31
N GLU A 233 -3.60 7.34 9.90
CA GLU A 233 -2.41 6.78 9.30
C GLU A 233 -2.05 5.47 9.99
N PHE A 234 -1.61 4.50 9.19
CA PHE A 234 -1.22 3.17 9.66
C PHE A 234 0.24 2.96 9.33
N PHE A 235 0.95 2.26 10.21
CA PHE A 235 2.37 1.98 10.07
C PHE A 235 2.62 0.47 10.00
N GLN A 236 3.52 0.06 9.10
CA GLN A 236 3.88 -1.34 8.88
C GLN A 236 4.33 -2.06 10.17
N GLN A 237 5.00 -1.34 11.07
CA GLN A 237 5.53 -1.85 12.33
C GLN A 237 4.45 -2.10 13.38
N ASP A 238 3.29 -1.44 13.27
CA ASP A 238 2.17 -1.56 14.19
C ASP A 238 1.19 -2.68 13.79
N LEU A 239 1.33 -3.23 12.58
CA LEU A 239 0.48 -4.32 12.10
C LEU A 239 0.81 -5.63 12.80
N THR A 240 -0.20 -6.46 13.01
CA THR A 240 0.01 -7.87 13.39
C THR A 240 0.84 -8.60 12.32
N PRO A 241 1.55 -9.70 12.65
CA PRO A 241 2.39 -10.41 11.68
C PRO A 241 1.66 -10.82 10.39
N LYS A 242 0.40 -11.27 10.51
CA LYS A 242 -0.50 -11.59 9.39
C LYS A 242 -0.68 -10.38 8.47
N TYR A 243 -1.12 -9.26 9.04
CA TYR A 243 -1.42 -8.05 8.26
C TYR A 243 -0.18 -7.31 7.77
N SER A 244 0.94 -7.44 8.48
CA SER A 244 2.25 -6.97 8.04
C SER A 244 2.65 -7.65 6.73
N MET A 245 2.52 -8.97 6.65
CA MET A 245 2.80 -9.71 5.42
C MET A 245 1.79 -9.39 4.31
N LEU A 246 0.49 -9.34 4.63
CA LEU A 246 -0.53 -8.95 3.66
C LEU A 246 -0.26 -7.56 3.08
N ASN A 247 0.12 -6.56 3.90
CA ASN A 247 0.41 -5.22 3.39
C ASN A 247 1.57 -5.20 2.40
N LEU A 248 2.61 -6.02 2.64
CA LEU A 248 3.69 -6.17 1.66
C LEU A 248 3.17 -6.79 0.37
N ILE A 249 2.44 -7.92 0.43
CA ILE A 249 1.95 -8.59 -0.78
C ILE A 249 1.01 -7.67 -1.57
N VAL A 250 0.05 -7.02 -0.89
CA VAL A 250 -0.89 -6.07 -1.49
C VAL A 250 -0.14 -4.89 -2.10
N GLY A 251 0.83 -4.33 -1.39
CA GLY A 251 1.63 -3.19 -1.84
C GLY A 251 2.56 -3.48 -3.03
N TYR A 252 2.81 -4.74 -3.38
CA TYR A 252 3.58 -5.12 -4.57
C TYR A 252 2.71 -5.68 -5.71
N ASN A 253 1.62 -6.38 -5.39
CA ASN A 253 0.90 -7.20 -6.38
C ASN A 253 -0.56 -6.79 -6.61
N ILE A 254 -1.17 -5.98 -5.73
CA ILE A 254 -2.61 -5.65 -5.80
C ILE A 254 -2.84 -4.15 -5.94
N ILE A 255 -2.18 -3.33 -5.13
CA ILE A 255 -2.09 -1.87 -5.32
C ILE A 255 -0.61 -1.47 -5.18
N PRO A 256 0.17 -1.64 -6.26
CA PRO A 256 1.60 -1.35 -6.29
C PRO A 256 1.94 0.04 -5.74
N LYS A 257 2.75 0.11 -4.67
CA LYS A 257 3.21 1.35 -4.05
C LYS A 257 4.71 1.31 -3.74
N GLY A 258 5.42 2.41 -4.01
CA GLY A 258 6.86 2.54 -3.74
C GLY A 258 7.23 2.53 -2.25
N HIS A 259 6.31 2.92 -1.38
CA HIS A 259 6.51 2.94 0.08
C HIS A 259 5.40 2.16 0.78
N THR A 260 5.78 1.16 1.59
CA THR A 260 4.87 0.31 2.36
C THR A 260 4.91 0.58 3.86
N ALA A 261 5.90 1.35 4.33
CA ALA A 261 6.10 1.64 5.76
C ALA A 261 4.92 2.40 6.40
N LYS A 262 4.24 3.24 5.61
CA LYS A 262 3.14 4.10 6.04
C LYS A 262 2.05 4.09 4.97
N PHE A 263 0.79 3.98 5.38
CA PHE A 263 -0.35 3.98 4.47
C PHE A 263 -1.61 4.57 5.12
N GLY A 264 -2.54 5.02 4.28
CA GLY A 264 -3.80 5.63 4.72
C GLY A 264 -4.97 4.65 4.83
N LEU A 265 -6.11 5.16 5.29
CA LEU A 265 -7.33 4.41 5.56
C LEU A 265 -7.80 3.50 4.42
N HIS A 266 -7.71 3.94 3.17
CA HIS A 266 -8.15 3.14 2.02
C HIS A 266 -7.40 1.80 1.93
N GLN A 267 -6.08 1.83 2.12
CA GLN A 267 -5.27 0.62 2.16
C GLN A 267 -5.60 -0.24 3.39
N ALA A 268 -5.84 0.39 4.55
CA ALA A 268 -6.24 -0.34 5.76
C ALA A 268 -7.59 -1.06 5.60
N HIS A 269 -8.57 -0.43 4.94
CA HIS A 269 -9.83 -1.06 4.56
C HIS A 269 -9.61 -2.24 3.62
N LEU A 270 -8.77 -2.08 2.59
CA LEU A 270 -8.47 -3.19 1.69
C LEU A 270 -7.83 -4.37 2.44
N LEU A 271 -6.87 -4.08 3.35
CA LEU A 271 -6.28 -5.11 4.19
C LEU A 271 -7.35 -5.82 5.03
N TYR A 272 -8.18 -5.06 5.73
CA TYR A 272 -9.29 -5.58 6.53
C TYR A 272 -10.17 -6.53 5.70
N VAL A 273 -10.61 -6.08 4.53
CA VAL A 273 -11.47 -6.85 3.59
C VAL A 273 -10.78 -8.15 3.17
N ILE A 274 -9.52 -8.08 2.73
CA ILE A 274 -8.74 -9.26 2.33
C ILE A 274 -8.63 -10.24 3.50
N GLY A 275 -8.22 -9.75 4.67
CA GLY A 275 -7.96 -10.60 5.84
C GLY A 275 -9.21 -11.20 6.48
N LYS A 276 -10.38 -10.60 6.25
CA LYS A 276 -11.71 -11.13 6.61
C LYS A 276 -12.31 -12.05 5.55
N GLY A 277 -11.71 -12.17 4.37
CA GLY A 277 -12.27 -12.98 3.29
C GLY A 277 -13.51 -12.37 2.63
N ILE A 278 -13.65 -11.03 2.69
CA ILE A 278 -14.74 -10.34 1.98
C ILE A 278 -14.40 -10.30 0.49
N CYS A 279 -15.38 -10.64 -0.35
CA CYS A 279 -15.23 -10.73 -1.80
C CYS A 279 -14.69 -9.43 -2.43
N ILE A 280 -13.66 -9.54 -3.26
CA ILE A 280 -13.07 -8.46 -4.06
C ILE A 280 -12.97 -8.92 -5.50
N ASP A 281 -13.49 -8.12 -6.44
CA ASP A 281 -13.23 -8.32 -7.86
C ASP A 281 -11.82 -7.80 -8.18
N LEU A 282 -10.83 -8.70 -8.10
CA LEU A 282 -9.42 -8.36 -8.28
C LEU A 282 -9.14 -7.80 -9.69
N PRO A 283 -9.63 -8.41 -10.79
CA PRO A 283 -9.42 -7.83 -12.11
C PRO A 283 -9.95 -6.39 -12.24
N CYS A 284 -11.15 -6.10 -11.74
CA CYS A 284 -11.68 -4.73 -11.75
C CYS A 284 -10.78 -3.77 -10.94
N LEU A 285 -10.33 -4.20 -9.76
CA LEU A 285 -9.45 -3.40 -8.90
C LEU A 285 -8.11 -3.08 -9.58
N ILE A 286 -7.52 -4.04 -10.28
CA ILE A 286 -6.26 -3.85 -11.03
C ILE A 286 -6.45 -2.87 -12.18
N VAL A 287 -7.53 -3.02 -12.96
CA VAL A 287 -7.81 -2.11 -14.08
C VAL A 287 -8.07 -0.69 -13.57
N ASP A 288 -8.81 -0.52 -12.49
CA ASP A 288 -9.03 0.79 -11.87
C ASP A 288 -7.72 1.44 -11.43
N GLU A 289 -6.80 0.67 -10.85
CA GLU A 289 -5.48 1.16 -10.45
C GLU A 289 -4.63 1.55 -11.68
N ILE A 290 -4.64 0.77 -12.76
CA ILE A 290 -3.95 1.12 -14.02
C ILE A 290 -4.49 2.46 -14.57
N ILE A 291 -5.82 2.62 -14.63
CA ILE A 291 -6.48 3.85 -15.08
C ILE A 291 -6.13 5.03 -14.16
N SER A 292 -6.13 4.82 -12.84
CA SER A 292 -5.87 5.85 -11.84
C SER A 292 -4.43 6.35 -11.91
N VAL A 293 -3.46 5.44 -12.11
CA VAL A 293 -2.04 5.76 -12.21
C VAL A 293 -1.71 6.47 -13.51
N GLN A 294 -2.42 6.18 -14.61
CA GLN A 294 -2.20 6.83 -15.91
C GLN A 294 -2.43 8.34 -15.87
N GLY A 295 -3.46 8.81 -15.15
CA GLY A 295 -3.86 10.23 -15.13
C GLY A 295 -2.95 11.15 -14.31
N ILE A 296 -1.90 10.62 -13.67
CA ILE A 296 -1.04 11.37 -12.75
C ILE A 296 0.09 12.10 -13.49
N LYS A 297 0.19 13.42 -13.30
CA LYS A 297 1.22 14.31 -13.88
C LYS A 297 2.56 14.32 -13.13
N ASP A 298 2.67 13.63 -12.00
CA ASP A 298 3.91 13.59 -11.21
C ASP A 298 4.87 12.54 -11.77
N ARG A 299 6.01 13.01 -12.30
CA ARG A 299 7.07 12.19 -12.88
C ARG A 299 7.70 11.22 -11.87
N ARG A 300 7.59 11.50 -10.57
CA ARG A 300 8.14 10.62 -9.50
C ARG A 300 7.21 9.46 -9.17
N ARG A 301 5.95 9.51 -9.60
CA ARG A 301 4.99 8.45 -9.32
C ARG A 301 5.28 7.26 -10.21
N CYS A 302 5.34 6.07 -9.60
CA CYS A 302 5.61 4.85 -10.34
C CYS A 302 4.44 4.50 -11.27
N LEU A 303 4.73 3.74 -12.31
CA LEU A 303 3.74 3.02 -13.13
C LEU A 303 3.57 1.62 -12.54
N SER A 304 2.32 1.20 -12.36
CA SER A 304 1.97 -0.06 -11.71
C SER A 304 1.97 -1.21 -12.72
N PHE A 305 2.04 -2.44 -12.20
CA PHE A 305 1.84 -3.68 -12.97
C PHE A 305 2.63 -3.89 -14.28
N PRO A 306 3.93 -3.54 -14.34
CA PRO A 306 4.70 -3.68 -15.57
C PRO A 306 4.85 -5.13 -16.06
N ILE A 307 4.81 -6.14 -15.18
CA ILE A 307 4.88 -7.56 -15.58
C ILE A 307 3.54 -8.02 -16.14
N LEU A 308 2.42 -7.70 -15.49
CA LEU A 308 1.10 -7.99 -16.03
C LEU A 308 0.88 -7.30 -17.38
N ILE A 309 1.30 -6.04 -17.54
CA ILE A 309 1.21 -5.32 -18.82
C ILE A 309 2.03 -6.02 -19.90
N ALA A 310 3.21 -6.54 -19.58
CA ALA A 310 3.98 -7.35 -20.53
C ALA A 310 3.20 -8.60 -20.98
N LYS A 311 2.57 -9.31 -20.05
CA LYS A 311 1.73 -10.48 -20.35
C LYS A 311 0.50 -10.10 -21.20
N ILE A 312 -0.15 -8.96 -20.91
CA ILE A 312 -1.26 -8.42 -21.72
C ILE A 312 -0.80 -8.14 -23.15
N MET A 313 0.35 -7.49 -23.32
CA MET A 313 0.89 -7.19 -24.64
C MET A 313 1.17 -8.47 -25.44
N GLU A 314 1.80 -9.46 -24.82
CA GLU A 314 2.09 -10.77 -25.44
C GLU A 314 0.80 -11.51 -25.83
N ASP A 315 -0.20 -11.55 -24.94
CA ASP A 315 -1.51 -12.19 -25.19
C ASP A 315 -2.29 -11.50 -26.33
N CYS A 316 -2.17 -10.18 -26.44
CA CYS A 316 -2.78 -9.38 -27.50
C CYS A 316 -1.98 -9.40 -28.83
N GLY A 317 -0.89 -10.17 -28.92
CA GLY A 317 -0.09 -10.33 -30.14
C GLY A 317 0.90 -9.20 -30.43
N VAL A 318 1.26 -8.39 -29.42
CA VAL A 318 2.37 -7.43 -29.55
C VAL A 318 3.67 -8.22 -29.66
N VAL A 319 4.35 -8.09 -30.80
CA VAL A 319 5.65 -8.73 -31.01
C VAL A 319 6.67 -8.13 -30.05
N ILE A 320 7.33 -8.96 -29.25
CA ILE A 320 8.46 -8.57 -28.41
C ILE A 320 9.76 -8.96 -29.12
N HIS A 321 10.66 -8.01 -29.31
CA HIS A 321 11.91 -8.23 -30.03
C HIS A 321 13.03 -8.60 -29.05
N SER A 322 14.00 -9.38 -29.53
CA SER A 322 15.19 -9.74 -28.73
C SER A 322 16.06 -8.53 -28.37
N SER A 323 15.93 -7.42 -29.10
CA SER A 323 16.61 -6.15 -28.81
C SER A 323 15.94 -5.33 -27.69
N ASP A 324 14.74 -5.71 -27.25
CA ASP A 324 14.03 -4.95 -26.23
C ASP A 324 14.71 -5.10 -24.86
N THR A 325 15.03 -3.97 -24.23
CA THR A 325 15.59 -3.95 -22.88
C THR A 325 14.52 -4.41 -21.89
N TYR A 326 14.85 -5.43 -21.10
CA TYR A 326 13.94 -5.99 -20.11
C TYR A 326 14.48 -5.89 -18.69
N PHE A 327 13.55 -5.90 -17.73
CA PHE A 327 13.83 -6.06 -16.31
C PHE A 327 13.21 -7.36 -15.80
N THR A 328 13.78 -7.87 -14.70
CA THR A 328 13.24 -9.04 -13.99
C THR A 328 12.77 -8.61 -12.60
N PRO A 329 11.75 -9.28 -12.03
CA PRO A 329 11.25 -8.96 -10.71
C PRO A 329 12.32 -9.19 -9.63
N MET A 330 12.17 -8.50 -8.51
CA MET A 330 12.98 -8.73 -7.32
C MET A 330 12.76 -10.14 -6.76
N SER A 331 13.62 -10.56 -5.83
CA SER A 331 13.43 -11.82 -5.10
C SER A 331 12.02 -11.91 -4.51
N PRO A 332 11.40 -13.10 -4.46
CA PRO A 332 10.04 -13.26 -3.98
C PRO A 332 9.88 -12.82 -2.52
N ILE A 333 8.63 -12.62 -2.10
CA ILE A 333 8.24 -12.41 -0.71
C ILE A 333 8.11 -13.79 -0.05
N TYR A 334 8.74 -13.95 1.11
CA TYR A 334 8.81 -15.22 1.84
C TYR A 334 9.02 -14.97 3.34
N GLY A 335 8.99 -16.02 4.17
CA GLY A 335 9.08 -15.91 5.64
C GLY A 335 10.31 -15.14 6.16
N GLY A 336 11.45 -15.19 5.47
CA GLY A 336 12.63 -14.38 5.82
C GLY A 336 12.43 -12.88 5.64
N THR A 337 11.48 -12.46 4.80
CA THR A 337 11.08 -11.05 4.65
C THR A 337 10.42 -10.52 5.93
N ILE A 338 9.66 -11.36 6.65
CA ILE A 338 9.07 -11.04 7.97
C ILE A 338 10.16 -10.78 9.00
N LYS A 339 11.16 -11.67 9.06
CA LYS A 339 12.26 -11.53 10.03
C LYS A 339 13.01 -10.22 9.85
N LYS A 340 13.20 -9.80 8.59
CA LYS A 340 13.84 -8.52 8.25
C LYS A 340 12.96 -7.32 8.63
N SER A 341 11.66 -7.36 8.32
CA SER A 341 10.75 -6.25 8.66
C SER A 341 10.60 -6.08 10.19
N LEU A 342 10.46 -7.18 10.94
CA LEU A 342 10.37 -7.15 12.40
C LEU A 342 11.70 -6.73 13.07
N GLY A 343 12.83 -7.13 12.50
CA GLY A 343 14.16 -6.78 13.00
C GLY A 343 14.46 -5.28 12.90
N GLN A 344 13.92 -4.60 11.89
CA GLN A 344 14.09 -3.15 11.73
C GLN A 344 13.28 -2.34 12.75
N GLY A 345 12.11 -2.82 13.18
CA GLY A 345 11.29 -2.14 14.19
C GLY A 345 11.93 -2.11 15.59
N LYS A 346 12.66 -3.18 15.98
CA LYS A 346 13.24 -3.29 17.33
C LYS A 346 14.43 -2.36 17.60
N LYS A 347 15.18 -1.98 16.56
CA LYS A 347 16.37 -1.11 16.74
C LYS A 347 16.01 0.32 17.16
N ASN A 348 14.78 0.77 16.91
CA ASN A 348 14.35 2.13 17.24
C ASN A 348 13.82 2.28 18.67
N THR A 349 13.54 1.19 19.39
CA THR A 349 12.98 1.24 20.76
C THR A 349 14.05 1.15 21.86
N THR A 350 15.32 0.95 21.51
CA THR A 350 16.42 0.76 22.49
C THR A 350 17.32 1.99 22.62
N GLN A 351 16.78 3.19 22.44
CA GLN A 351 17.38 4.40 23.02
C GLN A 351 16.57 4.73 24.28
N GLN A 352 17.01 4.15 25.42
CA GLN A 352 16.58 4.62 26.73
C GLN A 352 17.05 6.07 26.91
N PRO A 353 16.23 6.96 27.50
CA PRO A 353 16.69 8.26 27.95
C PRO A 353 17.78 8.04 29.01
N GLN A 354 18.97 8.61 28.81
CA GLN A 354 19.93 8.73 29.90
C GLN A 354 19.28 9.54 31.04
N PRO A 355 19.46 9.15 32.31
CA PRO A 355 19.02 9.98 33.43
C PRO A 355 19.75 11.33 33.35
N GLN A 356 18.99 12.42 33.30
CA GLN A 356 19.53 13.75 33.51
C GLN A 356 19.95 13.83 34.97
N VAL A 357 21.25 13.96 35.21
CA VAL A 357 21.80 14.36 36.51
C VAL A 357 21.37 15.80 36.72
N GLU A 358 20.48 16.03 37.67
CA GLU A 358 20.20 17.35 38.23
C GLU A 358 21.48 17.83 38.94
N ASN A 359 22.12 18.85 38.37
CA ASN A 359 23.16 19.61 39.07
C ASN A 359 22.48 20.63 39.99
N GLU A 360 22.41 20.30 41.28
CA GLU A 360 22.24 21.31 42.32
C GLU A 360 23.52 22.16 42.42
N VAL A 361 23.31 23.46 42.39
CA VAL A 361 24.32 24.49 42.61
C VAL A 361 24.29 24.83 44.10
N GLU A 362 25.34 24.48 44.84
CA GLU A 362 25.68 25.16 46.09
C GLU A 362 27.15 25.60 46.06
N ALA A 363 27.36 26.78 46.64
CA ALA A 363 28.51 27.65 46.48
C ALA A 363 29.68 27.32 47.42
N GLU A 364 30.86 27.70 46.93
CA GLU A 364 32.07 28.21 47.60
C GLU A 364 32.26 27.97 49.12
N ASP A 365 33.37 27.35 49.51
CA ASP A 365 34.51 28.08 50.09
C ASP A 365 35.77 27.21 50.30
N ASP A 366 36.90 27.87 50.06
CA ASP A 366 38.22 27.78 50.70
C ASP A 366 39.26 26.64 50.51
N GLU A 367 40.41 27.15 50.04
CA GLU A 367 41.80 26.92 50.49
C GLU A 367 42.61 25.68 50.09
N ALA A 368 43.57 25.98 49.19
CA ALA A 368 45.03 25.91 49.42
C ALA A 368 45.80 24.59 49.17
N GLN A 369 46.86 24.77 48.35
CA GLN A 369 48.17 24.09 48.37
C GLN A 369 48.22 22.60 47.97
N THR A 370 49.22 22.01 47.33
CA THR A 370 50.42 22.34 46.52
C THR A 370 50.93 20.96 46.02
N HIS A 371 51.88 20.96 45.08
CA HIS A 371 52.87 19.91 44.78
C HIS A 371 52.56 18.75 43.79
N ASP A 372 53.21 18.89 42.63
CA ASP A 372 54.27 18.03 42.08
C ASP A 372 54.07 16.53 41.76
N VAL A 373 53.95 16.28 40.44
CA VAL A 373 54.74 15.37 39.56
C VAL A 373 54.93 13.87 39.96
N PRO A 374 55.51 12.99 39.10
CA PRO A 374 54.79 11.95 38.37
C PRO A 374 55.25 10.51 38.74
N ASN A 375 54.77 9.50 37.99
CA ASN A 375 55.61 8.64 37.14
C ASN A 375 55.21 7.14 37.12
N SER A 376 55.48 6.54 35.95
CA SER A 376 55.86 5.14 35.72
C SER A 376 54.80 4.05 35.96
N SER A 377 54.17 3.47 34.94
CA SER A 377 54.73 2.41 34.06
C SER A 377 55.36 1.25 34.85
N THR A 378 54.88 0.02 34.65
CA THR A 378 55.70 -1.18 34.36
C THR A 378 54.78 -2.35 34.00
N ALA A 379 55.03 -2.93 32.83
CA ALA A 379 54.51 -4.22 32.38
C ALA A 379 55.34 -5.36 32.97
N GLY A 380 54.72 -6.51 33.24
CA GLY A 380 55.40 -7.74 33.64
C GLY A 380 54.53 -8.96 33.36
N VAL A 381 55.00 -9.81 32.46
CA VAL A 381 54.34 -11.02 31.92
C VAL A 381 54.57 -12.23 32.89
N PRO A 382 54.23 -13.48 32.52
CA PRO A 382 53.21 -14.32 33.13
C PRO A 382 53.79 -15.41 34.04
N ASN A 383 52.94 -16.13 34.79
CA ASN A 383 53.31 -17.50 35.14
C ASN A 383 52.13 -18.45 35.31
N CYS A 384 52.34 -19.65 34.79
CA CYS A 384 51.50 -20.83 34.82
C CYS A 384 51.71 -21.56 36.15
N SER A 385 50.67 -22.22 36.71
CA SER A 385 50.72 -23.57 37.29
C SER A 385 49.55 -23.92 38.23
N ILE A 386 48.89 -25.05 37.90
CA ILE A 386 48.60 -26.20 38.79
C ILE A 386 47.34 -26.19 39.71
N THR A 387 46.39 -27.04 39.30
CA THR A 387 45.49 -27.96 40.05
C THR A 387 44.77 -27.54 41.34
N GLY A 388 43.43 -27.67 41.35
CA GLY A 388 42.60 -27.73 42.55
C GLY A 388 41.18 -28.23 42.26
N VAL A 389 40.75 -29.22 43.05
CA VAL A 389 39.53 -30.06 43.03
C VAL A 389 38.21 -29.26 43.12
N PRO A 390 37.07 -29.75 42.59
CA PRO A 390 35.83 -28.97 42.48
C PRO A 390 35.07 -28.92 43.80
N ASN A 391 34.77 -27.71 44.27
CA ASN A 391 33.76 -27.48 45.30
C ASN A 391 32.39 -27.27 44.66
N SER A 392 31.42 -28.07 45.11
CA SER A 392 30.00 -27.98 44.79
C SER A 392 29.42 -26.68 45.35
N SER A 393 29.39 -25.64 44.53
CA SER A 393 28.61 -24.43 44.80
C SER A 393 27.24 -24.58 44.14
N THR A 394 26.20 -24.51 44.97
CA THR A 394 24.79 -24.40 44.61
C THR A 394 24.61 -23.42 43.45
N ALA A 395 24.17 -23.93 42.31
CA ALA A 395 23.83 -23.12 41.14
C ALA A 395 22.62 -22.24 41.46
N SER A 396 22.88 -20.98 41.83
CA SER A 396 21.87 -19.93 41.79
C SER A 396 21.46 -19.75 40.32
N LEU A 397 20.20 -20.06 40.01
CA LEU A 397 19.62 -19.77 38.70
C LEU A 397 19.88 -18.29 38.38
N PRO A 398 20.36 -17.96 37.17
CA PRO A 398 20.62 -16.58 36.78
C PRO A 398 19.31 -15.79 36.89
N LEU A 399 19.37 -14.64 37.54
CA LEU A 399 18.23 -13.75 37.83
C LEU A 399 17.37 -13.46 36.58
N ASP A 400 17.99 -13.50 35.40
CA ASP A 400 17.36 -13.34 34.08
C ASP A 400 16.33 -14.44 33.73
N ALA A 401 16.54 -15.68 34.19
CA ALA A 401 15.61 -16.77 33.92
C ALA A 401 14.27 -16.55 34.66
N LEU A 402 14.33 -16.11 35.92
CA LEU A 402 13.13 -15.79 36.71
C LEU A 402 12.31 -14.66 36.09
N GLN A 403 12.96 -13.65 35.52
CA GLN A 403 12.28 -12.54 34.85
C GLN A 403 11.56 -13.00 33.56
N VAL A 404 12.19 -13.87 32.77
CA VAL A 404 11.58 -14.46 31.57
C VAL A 404 10.39 -15.35 31.94
N TYR A 405 10.52 -16.19 32.97
CA TYR A 405 9.41 -17.02 33.46
C TYR A 405 8.25 -16.17 33.98
N GLY A 406 8.51 -15.10 34.73
CA GLY A 406 7.48 -14.16 35.18
C GLY A 406 6.72 -13.52 34.02
N MET A 407 7.43 -13.03 32.99
CA MET A 407 6.79 -12.46 31.80
C MET A 407 5.97 -13.48 31.01
N LEU A 408 6.43 -14.73 30.90
CA LEU A 408 5.70 -15.79 30.23
C LEU A 408 4.43 -16.17 30.99
N LEU A 409 4.48 -16.26 32.32
CA LEU A 409 3.30 -16.53 33.15
C LEU A 409 2.25 -15.43 33.03
N VAL A 410 2.64 -14.15 33.07
CA VAL A 410 1.70 -13.03 32.90
C VAL A 410 1.03 -13.08 31.51
N ARG A 411 1.80 -13.38 30.45
CA ARG A 411 1.23 -13.52 29.10
C ARG A 411 0.28 -14.71 28.99
N LEU A 412 0.62 -15.83 29.62
CA LEU A 412 -0.21 -17.03 29.62
C LEU A 412 -1.53 -16.78 30.37
N THR A 413 -1.47 -16.16 31.56
CA THR A 413 -2.67 -15.80 32.33
C THR A 413 -3.59 -14.87 31.55
N ARG A 414 -3.05 -13.83 30.91
CA ARG A 414 -3.85 -12.94 30.06
C ARG A 414 -4.52 -13.69 28.90
N LYS A 415 -3.80 -14.63 28.28
CA LYS A 415 -4.38 -15.45 27.19
C LYS A 415 -5.46 -16.40 27.67
N MET A 416 -5.35 -16.95 28.90
CA MET A 416 -6.41 -17.75 29.51
C MET A 416 -7.65 -16.92 29.82
N GLU A 417 -7.50 -15.69 30.32
CA GLU A 417 -8.61 -14.77 30.58
C GLU A 417 -9.32 -14.33 29.27
N GLU A 418 -8.56 -14.03 28.22
CA GLU A 418 -9.12 -13.76 26.88
C GLU A 418 -9.92 -14.96 26.34
N PHE A 419 -9.44 -16.17 26.57
CA PHE A 419 -10.12 -17.40 26.16
C PHE A 419 -11.41 -17.63 26.95
N GLU A 420 -11.40 -17.42 28.27
CA GLU A 420 -12.59 -17.55 29.12
C GLU A 420 -13.67 -16.53 28.75
N ASN A 421 -13.28 -15.27 28.52
CA ASN A 421 -14.19 -14.23 28.03
C ASN A 421 -14.81 -14.59 26.67
N SER A 422 -14.02 -15.20 25.79
CA SER A 422 -14.51 -15.66 24.49
C SER A 422 -15.50 -16.82 24.63
N GLN A 423 -15.25 -17.77 25.54
CA GLN A 423 -16.17 -18.87 25.85
C GLN A 423 -17.51 -18.37 26.41
N ASN A 424 -17.47 -17.39 27.32
CA ASN A 424 -18.68 -16.78 27.88
C ASN A 424 -19.51 -16.09 26.79
N LYS A 425 -18.86 -15.34 25.89
CA LYS A 425 -19.55 -14.70 24.77
C LYS A 425 -20.19 -15.71 23.81
N ILE A 426 -19.52 -16.82 23.53
CA ILE A 426 -20.08 -17.91 22.71
C ILE A 426 -21.33 -18.48 23.39
N LYS A 427 -21.27 -18.74 24.70
CA LYS A 427 -22.41 -19.26 25.47
C LYS A 427 -23.61 -18.30 25.44
N ASP A 428 -23.38 -17.00 25.54
CA ASP A 428 -24.44 -15.99 25.44
C ASP A 428 -25.08 -15.97 24.05
N THR A 429 -24.27 -16.03 22.98
CA THR A 429 -24.81 -16.11 21.61
C THR A 429 -25.61 -17.39 21.36
N GLN A 430 -25.18 -18.52 21.94
CA GLN A 430 -25.93 -19.78 21.86
C GLN A 430 -27.30 -19.68 22.56
N ASN A 431 -27.36 -19.00 23.70
CA ASN A 431 -28.63 -18.76 24.41
C ASN A 431 -29.56 -17.85 23.60
N GLU A 432 -29.03 -16.79 22.98
CA GLU A 432 -29.81 -15.89 22.13
C GLU A 432 -30.38 -16.62 20.89
N ILE A 433 -29.57 -17.45 20.23
CA ILE A 433 -30.01 -18.29 19.10
C ILE A 433 -31.12 -19.25 19.55
N LYS A 434 -30.98 -19.89 20.71
CA LYS A 434 -31.97 -20.82 21.26
C LYS A 434 -33.31 -20.13 21.54
N GLU A 435 -33.27 -18.92 22.10
CA GLU A 435 -34.48 -18.11 22.32
C GLU A 435 -35.12 -17.65 21.00
N SER A 436 -34.31 -17.30 20.00
CA SER A 436 -34.80 -16.94 18.67
C SER A 436 -35.52 -18.13 17.98
N LEU A 437 -34.93 -19.33 18.05
CA LEU A 437 -35.55 -20.57 17.54
C LEU A 437 -36.90 -20.82 18.20
N LYS A 438 -36.98 -20.73 19.54
CA LYS A 438 -38.24 -20.89 20.29
C LYS A 438 -39.33 -19.90 19.85
N ARG A 439 -38.95 -18.65 19.54
CA ARG A 439 -39.89 -17.64 19.00
C ARG A 439 -40.36 -17.99 17.59
N MET A 440 -39.49 -18.55 16.74
CA MET A 440 -39.86 -18.99 15.40
C MET A 440 -40.82 -20.18 15.45
N ASP A 441 -40.58 -21.17 16.30
CA ASP A 441 -41.48 -22.31 16.51
C ASP A 441 -42.87 -21.83 16.95
N SER A 442 -42.93 -20.93 17.93
CA SER A 442 -44.20 -20.34 18.39
C SER A 442 -44.96 -19.58 17.28
N ARG A 443 -44.23 -19.00 16.31
CA ARG A 443 -44.84 -18.33 15.14
C ARG A 443 -45.34 -19.33 14.12
N LEU A 444 -44.62 -20.43 13.91
CA LEU A 444 -45.05 -21.52 13.03
C LEU A 444 -46.35 -22.15 13.56
N ASP A 445 -46.43 -22.46 14.85
CA ASP A 445 -47.65 -22.99 15.49
C ASP A 445 -48.86 -22.05 15.28
N ARG A 446 -48.62 -20.73 15.37
CA ARG A 446 -49.67 -19.73 15.13
C ARG A 446 -50.11 -19.70 13.66
N ILE A 447 -49.18 -19.84 12.71
CA ILE A 447 -49.49 -19.89 11.28
C ILE A 447 -50.28 -21.16 10.97
N GLU A 448 -49.88 -22.31 11.50
CA GLU A 448 -50.61 -23.58 11.34
C GLU A 448 -52.03 -23.49 11.90
N SER A 449 -52.20 -22.88 13.07
CA SER A 449 -53.53 -22.64 13.66
C SER A 449 -54.41 -21.77 12.77
N ILE A 450 -53.86 -20.69 12.18
CA ILE A 450 -54.58 -19.83 11.23
C ILE A 450 -54.96 -20.61 9.97
N PHE A 451 -54.04 -21.39 9.43
CA PHE A 451 -54.27 -22.21 8.24
C PHE A 451 -55.41 -23.22 8.47
N MET A 452 -55.40 -23.92 9.60
CA MET A 452 -56.45 -24.88 9.97
C MET A 452 -57.82 -24.21 10.11
N LYS A 453 -57.89 -23.03 10.75
CA LYS A 453 -59.14 -22.24 10.83
C LYS A 453 -59.65 -21.80 9.46
N SER A 454 -58.75 -21.34 8.58
CA SER A 454 -59.10 -20.94 7.21
C SER A 454 -59.67 -22.12 6.41
N LYS A 455 -59.10 -23.32 6.60
CA LYS A 455 -59.58 -24.54 5.97
C LYS A 455 -60.98 -24.93 6.46
N GLU A 456 -61.25 -24.80 7.76
CA GLU A 456 -62.58 -25.04 8.33
C GLU A 456 -63.63 -24.06 7.78
N ILE A 457 -63.28 -22.78 7.66
CA ILE A 457 -64.17 -21.75 7.07
C ILE A 457 -64.47 -22.05 5.61
N THR A 458 -63.50 -22.57 4.85
CA THR A 458 -63.68 -22.89 3.43
C THR A 458 -64.53 -24.14 3.21
N MET A 459 -64.56 -25.05 4.20
CA MET A 459 -65.38 -26.26 4.15
C MET A 459 -66.84 -26.04 4.56
N LYS A 460 -67.12 -25.00 5.36
CA LYS A 460 -68.48 -24.58 5.73
C LYS A 460 -69.07 -23.68 4.65
#